data_AF-A0A968J6Q6-F1
#
_entry.id   AF-A0A968J6Q6-F1
#
_cell.length_a   1.000
_cell.length_b   1.000
_cell.length_c   1.000
_cell.angle_alpha   90.00
_cell.angle_beta   90.00
_cell.angle_gamma   90.00
#
_symmetry.space_group_name_H-M   'P 1'
#
loop_
_entity.id
_entity.type
_entity.pdbx_description
1 polymer ?
#
loop_
_entity_poly.entity_id
_entity_poly.type
_entity_poly.pdbx_seq_one_letter_code
_entity_poly.pdbx_strand_id
1 'polypeptide(L)' 'MLEFQVLLFYKFVPIIDPELFRKQQLTLCHQLGIIGGRIIISAEGINGTLEG' A
#
# COMPACT_ATOMS: atom_id res chain seq x y z
N MET A 1 -16.92 15.33 -12.33
CA MET A 1 -15.82 14.36 -12.35
C MET A 1 -15.41 14.14 -10.91
N LEU A 2 -15.15 12.90 -10.48
CA LEU A 2 -14.53 12.66 -9.18
C LEU A 2 -13.07 13.13 -9.27
N GLU A 3 -12.65 14.00 -8.34
CA GLU A 3 -11.24 14.36 -8.19
C GLU A 3 -10.53 13.20 -7.51
N PHE A 4 -9.81 12.40 -8.30
CA PHE A 4 -8.97 11.34 -7.77
C PHE A 4 -7.68 11.94 -7.23
N GLN A 5 -7.34 11.61 -5.98
CA GLN A 5 -6.05 11.94 -5.40
C GLN A 5 -5.11 10.75 -5.54
N VAL A 6 -3.91 11.02 -6.05
CA VAL A 6 -2.85 10.02 -6.15
C VAL A 6 -1.92 10.17 -4.95
N LEU A 7 -1.81 9.11 -4.15
CA LEU A 7 -0.84 9.02 -3.05
C LEU A 7 0.34 8.16 -3.48
N LEU A 8 1.53 8.75 -3.46
CA LEU A 8 2.81 8.08 -3.74
C LEU A 8 3.66 8.07 -2.46
N PHE A 9 4.15 6.91 -2.06
CA PHE A 9 5.00 6.79 -0.89
C PHE A 9 6.00 5.63 -1.00
N TYR A 10 7.14 5.78 -0.33
CA TYR A 10 8.10 4.70 -0.13
C TYR A 10 8.77 4.83 1.23
N LYS A 11 9.27 3.71 1.76
CA LYS A 11 10.11 3.69 2.96
C LYS A 11 11.00 2.46 2.95
N PHE A 12 12.31 2.68 3.10
CA PHE A 12 13.26 1.62 3.39
C PHE A 12 13.26 1.35 4.89
N VAL A 13 12.81 0.17 5.27
CA VAL A 13 12.74 -0.30 6.65
C VAL A 13 12.67 -1.82 6.65
N PRO A 14 13.41 -2.52 7.52
CA PRO A 14 13.29 -3.97 7.62
C PRO A 14 11.85 -4.40 7.94
N ILE A 15 11.31 -5.31 7.12
CA ILE A 15 9.98 -5.92 7.33
C ILE A 15 10.18 -7.41 7.59
N ILE A 16 9.81 -7.85 8.80
CA ILE A 16 10.06 -9.21 9.31
C ILE A 16 9.31 -10.27 8.51
N ASP A 17 8.04 -10.01 8.19
CA ASP A 17 7.20 -10.91 7.39
C ASP A 17 6.48 -10.11 6.27
N PRO A 18 7.11 -9.98 5.10
CA PRO A 18 6.56 -9.25 3.96
C PRO A 18 5.18 -9.75 3.51
N GLU A 19 4.92 -11.06 3.57
CA GLU A 19 3.65 -11.64 3.13
C GLU A 19 2.52 -11.33 4.11
N LEU A 20 2.79 -11.41 5.42
CA LEU A 20 1.82 -11.00 6.43
C LEU A 20 1.54 -9.50 6.32
N PHE A 21 2.58 -8.67 6.19
CA PHE A 21 2.42 -7.23 6.08
C PHE A 21 1.63 -6.85 4.82
N ARG A 22 1.85 -7.55 3.70
CA ARG A 22 1.05 -7.39 2.47
C ARG A 22 -0.44 -7.68 2.70
N LYS A 23 -0.78 -8.76 3.39
CA LYS A 23 -2.18 -9.09 3.73
C LYS A 23 -2.83 -8.03 4.62
N GLN A 24 -2.07 -7.49 5.58
CA GLN A 24 -2.52 -6.40 6.45
C GLN A 24 -2.79 -5.12 5.64
N GLN A 25 -1.87 -4.71 4.77
CA GLN A 25 -2.06 -3.53 3.91
C GLN A 25 -3.26 -3.68 2.96
N LEU A 26 -3.44 -4.87 2.37
CA LEU A 26 -4.60 -5.15 1.53
C LEU A 26 -5.92 -5.03 2.32
N THR A 27 -5.96 -5.62 3.52
CA THR A 27 -7.12 -5.52 4.42
C THR A 27 -7.43 -4.08 4.78
N LEU A 28 -6.40 -3.28 5.09
CA LEU A 28 -6.53 -1.87 5.39
C LEU A 28 -7.09 -1.07 4.20
N CYS A 29 -6.59 -1.33 2.98
CA CYS A 29 -7.10 -0.67 1.77
C CYS A 29 -8.59 -0.96 1.57
N HIS A 30 -9.01 -2.22 1.76
CA HIS A 30 -10.43 -2.59 1.70
C HIS A 30 -11.28 -1.92 2.78
N GLN A 31 -10.78 -1.83 4.01
CA GLN A 31 -11.48 -1.14 5.11
C GLN A 31 -11.65 0.37 4.86
N LEU A 32 -10.67 0.98 4.18
CA LEU A 32 -10.68 2.41 3.84
C LEU A 32 -11.42 2.70 2.51
N GLY A 33 -11.92 1.68 1.81
CA GLY A 33 -12.59 1.86 0.52
C GLY A 33 -11.65 2.25 -0.62
N ILE A 34 -10.33 2.04 -0.46
CA ILE A 34 -9.34 2.30 -1.50
C ILE A 34 -9.38 1.14 -2.50
N ILE A 35 -9.88 1.43 -3.70
CA ILE A 35 -10.13 0.43 -4.75
C ILE A 35 -9.06 0.41 -5.85
N GLY A 36 -8.20 1.43 -5.92
CA GLY A 36 -7.20 1.57 -6.97
C GLY A 36 -5.76 1.70 -6.44
N GLY A 37 -4.82 1.21 -7.24
CA GLY A 37 -3.38 1.33 -6.97
C GLY A 37 -2.64 0.00 -6.77
N ARG A 38 -1.40 0.11 -6.30
CA ARG A 38 -0.46 -0.98 -6.08
C ARG A 38 0.49 -0.65 -4.93
N ILE A 39 0.69 -1.60 -4.03
CA ILE A 39 1.73 -1.58 -3.00
C ILE A 39 2.67 -2.76 -3.22
N ILE A 40 3.96 -2.49 -3.32
CA ILE A 40 5.06 -3.46 -3.39
C ILE A 40 5.71 -3.51 -2.01
N ILE A 41 5.83 -4.72 -1.46
CA ILE A 41 6.43 -4.96 -0.14
C ILE A 41 7.54 -6.00 -0.32
N SER A 42 8.70 -5.72 0.28
CA SER A 42 9.83 -6.63 0.36
C SER A 42 10.40 -6.63 1.78
N ALA A 43 11.40 -7.47 2.06
CA ALA A 43 12.09 -7.44 3.35
C ALA A 43 12.79 -6.10 3.63
N GLU A 44 13.11 -5.32 2.59
CA GLU A 44 13.82 -4.05 2.69
C GLU A 44 12.89 -2.83 2.86
N GLY A 45 11.58 -3.00 2.65
CA GLY A 45 10.62 -1.92 2.82
C GLY A 45 9.37 -2.00 1.96
N ILE A 46 8.82 -0.82 1.68
CA ILE A 46 7.52 -0.64 1.02
C ILE A 46 7.58 0.48 -0.02
N ASN A 47 6.88 0.30 -1.14
CA ASN A 47 6.66 1.30 -2.18
C ASN A 47 5.21 1.21 -2.65
N GLY A 48 4.44 2.30 -2.54
CA GLY A 48 3.03 2.33 -2.84
C GLY A 48 2.61 3.49 -3.76
N THR A 49 1.67 3.18 -4.64
CA THR A 49 0.85 4.14 -5.38
C THR A 49 -0.60 3.79 -5.12
N LEU A 50 -1.39 4.70 -4.57
CA LEU A 50 -2.84 4.52 -4.35
C LEU A 50 -3.59 5.63 -5.08
N GLU A 51 -4.79 5.31 -5.57
CA GLU A 51 -5.71 6.27 -6.20
C GLU A 51 -7.11 6.14 -5.60
N GLY A 52 -7.76 7.28 -5.37
CA GLY A 52 -9.08 7.37 -4.73
C GLY A 52 -9.58 8.79 -4.64
#